data_AF-A0A7V2II23-F1
#
_entry.id   AF-A0A7V2II23-F1
#
_cell.length_a   1.000
_cell.length_b   1.000
_cell.length_c   1.000
_cell.angle_alpha   90.00
_cell.angle_beta   90.00
_cell.angle_gamma   90.00
#
_symmetry.space_group_name_H-M   'P 1'
#
loop_
_entity.id
_entity.type
_entity.pdbx_description
1 polymer ?
#
loop_
_entity_poly.entity_id
_entity_poly.type
_entity_poly.pdbx_seq_one_letter_code
_entity_poly.pdbx_strand_id
1 'polypeptide(L)'
;MKKFSYAYGINHFEYDENLDKVLKIFWKDYEKYKEKIKLFGNYVSRDVYEITEYIDRVSRPILRYYSPIGERIDYVWVNSFLKIVLEKLN
;
A
#
# COMPACT_ATOMS: atom_id res chain seq x y z
N MET A 1 -1.22 24.73 3.87
CA MET A 1 -1.36 23.62 2.90
C MET A 1 -0.48 22.46 3.35
N LYS A 2 -1.06 21.29 3.64
CA LYS A 2 -0.28 20.07 3.90
C LYS A 2 0.61 19.81 2.69
N LYS A 3 1.93 19.66 2.89
CA LYS A 3 2.85 19.21 1.84
C LYS A 3 2.51 17.75 1.53
N PHE A 4 1.59 17.52 0.62
CA PHE A 4 1.48 16.20 -0.01
C PHE A 4 2.80 15.94 -0.75
N SER A 5 3.30 14.71 -0.63
CA SER A 5 4.43 14.27 -1.45
C SER A 5 4.11 14.48 -2.92
N TYR A 6 5.12 14.89 -3.69
CA TYR A 6 4.99 15.08 -5.14
C TYR A 6 4.61 13.79 -5.89
N ALA A 7 4.71 12.62 -5.23
CA ALA A 7 4.32 11.33 -5.79
C ALA A 7 2.83 11.01 -5.68
N TYR A 8 2.04 11.78 -4.92
CA TYR A 8 0.62 11.50 -4.74
C TYR A 8 -0.14 11.58 -6.08
N GLY A 9 -0.89 10.52 -6.39
CA GLY A 9 -1.66 10.39 -7.62
C GLY A 9 -0.85 10.06 -8.88
N ILE A 10 0.48 9.97 -8.78
CA ILE A 10 1.33 9.56 -9.90
C ILE A 10 1.34 8.03 -9.98
N ASN A 11 0.83 7.49 -11.09
CA ASN A 11 0.92 6.05 -11.34
C ASN A 11 2.38 5.67 -11.62
N HIS A 12 3.03 5.03 -10.65
CA HIS A 12 4.44 4.68 -10.70
C HIS A 12 4.77 3.73 -11.86
N PHE A 13 3.82 2.88 -12.26
CA PHE A 13 4.01 1.98 -13.39
C PHE A 13 3.98 2.73 -14.73
N GLU A 14 3.11 3.71 -14.89
CA GLU A 14 3.08 4.54 -16.11
C GLU A 14 4.23 5.55 -16.17
N TYR A 15 4.74 5.95 -15.00
CA TYR A 15 5.87 6.86 -14.90
C TYR A 15 7.23 6.18 -15.16
N ASP A 16 7.38 4.90 -14.79
CA ASP A 16 8.62 4.14 -15.00
C ASP A 16 8.64 3.42 -16.36
N GLU A 17 9.19 4.09 -17.37
CA GLU A 17 9.34 3.54 -18.72
C GLU A 17 10.28 2.31 -18.78
N ASN A 18 11.18 2.16 -17.82
CA ASN A 18 12.11 1.02 -17.79
C ASN A 18 11.42 -0.21 -17.23
N LEU A 19 10.51 -0.04 -16.26
CA LEU A 19 9.73 -1.15 -15.72
C LEU A 19 8.90 -1.85 -16.80
N ASP A 20 8.22 -1.12 -17.69
CA ASP A 20 7.46 -1.73 -18.82
C ASP A 20 8.38 -2.56 -19.72
N LYS A 21 9.58 -2.05 -20.04
CA LYS A 21 10.56 -2.76 -20.89
C LYS A 21 11.08 -4.03 -20.21
N VAL A 22 11.42 -3.96 -18.93
CA VAL A 22 11.90 -5.09 -18.15
C VAL A 22 10.83 -6.18 -18.06
N LEU A 23 9.59 -5.80 -17.74
CA LEU A 23 8.50 -6.77 -17.62
C LEU A 23 8.17 -7.47 -18.95
N LYS A 24 8.23 -6.76 -20.08
CA LYS A 24 8.09 -7.37 -21.42
C LYS A 24 9.11 -8.48 -21.71
N ILE A 25 10.34 -8.30 -21.23
CA ILE A 25 11.43 -9.26 -21.48
C ILE A 25 11.32 -10.47 -20.56
N PHE A 26 11.06 -10.24 -19.27
CA PHE A 26 11.20 -11.28 -18.25
C PHE A 26 9.89 -11.93 -17.82
N TRP A 27 8.74 -11.34 -18.15
CA TRP A 27 7.43 -11.89 -17.81
C TRP A 27 6.61 -12.20 -19.05
N LYS A 28 6.58 -13.49 -19.42
CA LYS A 28 5.95 -14.00 -20.65
C LYS A 28 4.48 -13.57 -20.83
N ASP A 29 3.72 -13.46 -19.74
CA ASP A 29 2.30 -13.10 -19.77
C ASP A 29 2.06 -11.60 -19.51
N TYR A 30 3.11 -10.78 -19.47
CA TYR A 30 3.02 -9.36 -19.08
C TYR A 30 1.93 -8.59 -19.84
N GLU A 31 1.86 -8.73 -21.17
CA GLU A 31 0.87 -8.02 -21.98
C GLU A 31 -0.58 -8.35 -21.58
N LYS A 32 -0.85 -9.58 -21.11
CA LYS A 32 -2.16 -9.98 -20.58
C LYS A 32 -2.48 -9.27 -19.26
N TYR A 33 -1.47 -8.97 -18.45
CA TYR A 33 -1.62 -8.35 -17.12
C TYR A 33 -1.41 -6.83 -17.11
N LYS A 34 -0.96 -6.24 -18.22
CA LYS A 34 -0.59 -4.83 -18.31
C LYS A 34 -1.66 -3.88 -17.78
N GLU A 35 -2.90 -4.05 -18.23
CA GLU A 35 -4.03 -3.24 -17.75
C GLU A 35 -4.29 -3.43 -16.24
N LYS A 36 -4.15 -4.66 -15.74
CA LYS A 36 -4.29 -4.93 -14.29
C LYS A 36 -3.20 -4.22 -13.49
N ILE A 37 -1.96 -4.19 -13.98
CA ILE A 37 -0.84 -3.49 -13.33
C ILE A 37 -1.06 -1.98 -13.35
N LYS A 38 -1.57 -1.43 -14.46
CA LYS A 38 -1.93 -0.01 -14.55
C LYS A 38 -3.03 0.35 -13.54
N LEU A 39 -4.09 -0.44 -13.45
CA LEU A 39 -5.15 -0.26 -12.44
C LEU A 39 -4.61 -0.37 -11.02
N PHE A 40 -3.69 -1.31 -10.77
CA PHE A 40 -3.01 -1.44 -9.50
C PHE A 40 -2.18 -0.19 -9.15
N GLY A 41 -1.42 0.34 -10.11
CA GLY A 41 -0.64 1.57 -9.95
C GLY A 41 -1.51 2.79 -9.62
N ASN A 42 -2.73 2.88 -10.18
CA ASN A 42 -3.70 3.92 -9.83
C ASN A 42 -4.22 3.79 -8.39
N TYR A 43 -4.47 2.57 -7.93
CA TYR A 43 -4.87 2.30 -6.55
C TYR A 43 -3.75 2.63 -5.55
N VAL A 44 -2.52 2.22 -5.86
CA VAL A 44 -1.38 2.45 -4.98
C VAL A 44 -1.02 3.93 -4.88
N SER A 45 -1.11 4.68 -5.98
CA SER A 45 -0.74 6.09 -6.02
C SER A 45 -1.69 7.02 -5.26
N ARG A 46 -2.92 6.56 -4.95
CA ARG A 46 -3.95 7.34 -4.27
C ARG A 46 -4.30 6.73 -2.92
N ASP A 47 -5.14 5.69 -2.94
CA ASP A 47 -5.73 5.08 -1.74
C ASP A 47 -4.65 4.56 -0.80
N VAL A 48 -3.71 3.75 -1.31
CA VAL A 48 -2.64 3.18 -0.48
C VAL A 48 -1.76 4.31 0.04
N TYR A 49 -1.36 5.25 -0.83
CA TYR A 49 -0.52 6.39 -0.47
C TYR A 49 -1.10 7.21 0.68
N GLU A 50 -2.37 7.60 0.59
CA GLU A 50 -3.04 8.41 1.60
C GLU A 50 -3.20 7.65 2.93
N ILE A 51 -3.60 6.38 2.86
CA ILE A 51 -3.77 5.53 4.04
C ILE A 51 -2.44 5.32 4.75
N THR A 52 -1.35 5.02 4.03
CA THR A 52 -0.02 4.83 4.62
C THR A 52 0.52 6.12 5.21
N GLU A 53 0.37 7.26 4.53
CA GLU A 53 0.77 8.57 5.05
C GLU A 53 0.03 8.89 6.37
N TYR A 54 -1.27 8.59 6.47
CA TYR A 54 -2.02 8.76 7.70
C TYR A 54 -1.55 7.83 8.82
N ILE A 55 -1.33 6.54 8.52
CA ILE A 55 -0.86 5.55 9.50
C ILE A 55 0.50 5.96 10.06
N ASP A 56 1.45 6.31 9.19
CA ASP A 56 2.82 6.64 9.58
C ASP A 56 2.90 7.89 10.44
N ARG A 57 1.98 8.85 10.23
CA ARG A 57 1.98 10.13 10.94
C ARG A 57 1.07 10.17 12.16
N VAL A 58 -0.06 9.48 12.11
CA VAL A 58 -1.16 9.67 13.07
C VAL A 58 -1.55 8.38 13.79
N SER A 59 -1.53 7.23 13.11
CA SER A 59 -2.12 5.97 13.61
C SER A 59 -1.16 4.79 13.57
N ARG A 60 0.06 4.96 14.08
CA ARG A 60 1.09 3.91 14.10
C ARG A 60 0.62 2.66 14.86
N PRO A 61 1.06 1.45 14.46
CA PRO A 61 0.77 0.22 15.19
C PRO A 61 1.18 0.29 16.66
N ILE A 62 0.37 -0.30 17.54
CA ILE A 62 0.62 -0.31 18.99
C ILE A 62 0.65 -1.76 19.47
N LEU A 63 1.75 -2.15 20.09
CA LEU A 63 1.86 -3.45 20.75
C LEU A 63 1.13 -3.40 22.11
N ARG A 64 0.18 -4.32 22.29
CA ARG A 64 -0.56 -4.55 23.53
C ARG A 64 -0.12 -5.87 24.11
N TYR A 65 0.63 -5.81 25.20
CA TYR A 65 1.15 -6.99 25.88
C TYR A 65 0.06 -7.72 26.67
N TYR A 66 -0.84 -6.98 27.33
CA TYR A 66 -1.83 -7.54 28.25
C TYR A 66 -3.25 -7.09 27.90
N SER A 67 -4.22 -7.96 28.20
CA SER A 67 -5.65 -7.67 28.14
C SER A 67 -6.09 -6.78 29.31
N PRO A 68 -7.32 -6.21 29.28
CA PRO A 68 -7.86 -5.46 30.42
C PRO A 68 -7.97 -6.25 31.72
N ILE A 69 -7.95 -7.59 31.66
CA ILE A 69 -8.02 -8.48 32.84
C ILE A 69 -6.64 -9.06 33.24
N GLY A 70 -5.55 -8.58 32.63
CA GLY A 70 -4.19 -8.94 33.01
C GLY A 70 -3.61 -10.18 32.32
N GLU A 71 -4.33 -10.79 31.38
CA GLU A 71 -3.83 -11.91 30.60
C GLU A 71 -2.84 -11.43 29.52
N ARG A 72 -1.78 -12.20 29.27
CA ARG A 72 -0.84 -11.92 28.16
C ARG A 72 -1.53 -12.20 26.81
N ILE A 73 -1.50 -11.23 25.89
CA ILE A 73 -2.16 -11.34 24.57
C ILE A 73 -1.23 -11.07 23.37
N ASP A 74 -0.11 -10.36 23.55
CA ASP A 74 0.85 -10.04 22.49
C ASP A 74 0.22 -9.58 21.17
N TYR A 75 -0.77 -8.70 21.28
CA TYR A 75 -1.58 -8.24 20.15
C TYR A 75 -1.04 -6.92 19.58
N VAL A 76 -0.89 -6.85 18.26
CA VAL A 76 -0.58 -5.59 17.57
C VAL A 76 -1.88 -4.94 17.12
N TRP A 77 -2.23 -3.83 17.75
CA TRP A 77 -3.35 -3.02 17.30
C TRP A 77 -2.91 -2.16 16.11
N VAL A 78 -3.52 -2.44 14.96
CA VAL A 78 -3.32 -1.70 13.71
C VAL A 78 -4.59 -0.96 13.32
N ASN A 79 -4.42 0.15 12.62
CA ASN A 79 -5.53 0.92 12.06
C ASN A 79 -6.39 0.04 11.12
N SER A 80 -7.72 0.16 11.21
CA SER A 80 -8.64 -0.64 10.39
C SER A 80 -8.47 -0.41 8.88
N PHE A 81 -8.10 0.79 8.44
CA PHE A 81 -7.82 1.06 7.03
C PHE A 81 -6.56 0.33 6.54
N LEU A 82 -5.57 0.10 7.42
CA LEU A 82 -4.44 -0.75 7.08
C LEU A 82 -4.89 -2.18 6.77
N LYS A 83 -5.81 -2.72 7.59
CA LYS A 83 -6.35 -4.08 7.38
C LYS A 83 -7.03 -4.20 6.02
N ILE A 84 -7.88 -3.22 5.67
CA ILE A 84 -8.58 -3.18 4.38
C ILE A 84 -7.60 -3.10 3.19
N VAL A 85 -6.53 -2.30 3.31
CA VAL A 85 -5.49 -2.23 2.27
C VAL A 85 -4.79 -3.58 2.14
N LEU A 86 -4.40 -4.21 3.24
CA LEU A 86 -3.73 -5.52 3.22
C LEU A 86 -4.61 -6.62 2.62
N GLU A 87 -5.92 -6.62 2.90
CA GLU A 87 -6.87 -7.54 2.30
C GLU A 87 -6.97 -7.39 0.77
N LYS A 88 -6.86 -6.17 0.25
CA LYS A 88 -6.86 -5.90 -1.20
C LYS A 88 -5.54 -6.27 -1.89
N LEU A 89 -4.46 -6.41 -1.14
CA LEU A 89 -3.12 -6.74 -1.66
C LEU A 89 -2.84 -8.25 -1.68
N ASN A 90 -3.58 -9.04 -0.91
CA ASN A 90 -3.50 -10.51 -0.86
C ASN A 90 -4.41 -11.16 -1.91
#